data_AF-A0A933AAM0-F1
#
_entry.id   AF-A0A933AAM0-F1
#
_cell.length_a   1.000
_cell.length_b   1.000
_cell.length_c   1.000
_cell.angle_alpha   90.00
_cell.angle_beta   90.00
_cell.angle_gamma   90.00
#
_symmetry.space_group_name_H-M   'P 1'
#
loop_
_entity.id
_entity.type
_entity.pdbx_description
1 polymer ?
#
loop_
_entity_poly.entity_id
_entity_poly.type
_entity_poly.pdbx_seq_one_letter_code
_entity_poly.pdbx_strand_id
1 'polypeptide(L)'
;MRDKLVSLEDAAKIVKDGNQIIFHGGMDFTPMALLRQLLRNGVRDLSTIGVVGGAMNLDLLIGAGATATVETCSLGFEKYARVAPNYLRYQKAGRVKMKDNT
;
A
#
# COMPACT_ATOMS: atom_id res chain seq x y z
N MET A 1 -16.64 5.26 -26.66
CA MET A 1 -15.88 5.07 -25.39
C MET A 1 -15.63 3.57 -25.24
N ARG A 2 -14.43 3.13 -24.82
CA ARG A 2 -14.17 1.69 -24.62
C ARG A 2 -14.79 1.22 -23.31
N ASP A 3 -15.33 0.00 -23.28
CA ASP A 3 -15.71 -0.67 -22.04
C ASP A 3 -14.46 -0.89 -21.16
N LYS A 4 -14.61 -0.64 -19.86
CA LYS A 4 -13.55 -0.71 -18.84
C LYS A 4 -13.89 -1.72 -17.73
N LEU A 5 -15.07 -2.34 -17.77
CA LEU A 5 -15.43 -3.37 -16.82
C LEU A 5 -14.62 -4.63 -17.16
N VAL A 6 -13.78 -5.04 -16.23
CA VAL A 6 -12.89 -6.21 -16.36
C VAL A 6 -12.86 -6.99 -15.05
N SER A 7 -12.32 -8.21 -15.10
CA SER A 7 -12.08 -9.03 -13.90
C SER A 7 -11.06 -8.35 -12.96
N LEU A 8 -11.05 -8.77 -11.69
CA LEU A 8 -10.07 -8.28 -10.71
C LEU A 8 -8.64 -8.67 -11.11
N GLU A 9 -8.48 -9.88 -11.64
CA GLU A 9 -7.23 -10.44 -12.13
C GLU A 9 -6.68 -9.61 -13.30
N ASP A 10 -7.54 -9.20 -14.22
CA ASP A 10 -7.15 -8.36 -15.35
C ASP A 10 -6.86 -6.92 -14.92
N ALA A 11 -7.67 -6.35 -14.02
CA ALA A 11 -7.43 -5.02 -13.47
C ALA A 11 -6.07 -4.94 -12.75
N ALA A 12 -5.74 -5.97 -11.95
CA ALA A 12 -4.48 -6.04 -11.21
C ALA A 12 -3.23 -6.08 -12.10
N LYS A 13 -3.35 -6.51 -13.37
CA LYS A 13 -2.21 -6.55 -14.31
C LYS A 13 -1.68 -5.17 -14.68
N ILE A 14 -2.44 -4.09 -14.43
CA ILE A 14 -1.97 -2.72 -14.74
C ILE A 14 -0.80 -2.30 -13.86
N VAL A 15 -0.73 -2.81 -12.63
CA VAL A 15 0.34 -2.50 -11.69
C VAL A 15 1.50 -3.47 -11.94
N LYS A 16 2.69 -2.92 -12.13
CA LYS A 16 3.94 -3.66 -12.33
C LYS A 16 4.91 -3.41 -11.18
N ASP A 17 5.97 -4.21 -11.13
CA ASP A 17 7.08 -3.99 -10.20
C ASP A 17 7.66 -2.58 -10.35
N GLY A 18 8.08 -1.99 -9.24
CA GLY A 18 8.66 -0.64 -9.25
C GLY A 18 7.66 0.50 -9.47
N ASN A 19 6.37 0.20 -9.69
CA ASN A 19 5.37 1.24 -9.91
C ASN A 19 5.12 2.07 -8.65
N GLN A 20 4.70 3.31 -8.88
CA GLN A 20 4.18 4.18 -7.85
C GLN A 20 2.66 4.03 -7.78
N ILE A 21 2.15 3.78 -6.57
CA ILE A 21 0.72 3.66 -6.32
C ILE A 21 0.31 4.56 -5.17
N ILE A 22 -0.85 5.18 -5.31
CA ILE A 22 -1.33 6.22 -4.42
C ILE A 22 -2.66 5.77 -3.83
N PHE A 23 -2.80 5.96 -2.52
CA PHE A 23 -4.04 5.70 -1.81
C PHE A 23 -4.44 6.91 -0.98
N HIS A 24 -5.73 7.03 -0.72
CA HIS A 24 -6.20 7.88 0.36
C HIS A 24 -5.89 7.21 1.72
N GLY A 25 -5.69 8.02 2.75
CA GLY A 25 -5.58 7.55 4.14
C GLY A 25 -6.94 7.13 4.72
N GLY A 26 -6.90 6.45 5.86
CA GLY A 26 -8.08 5.99 6.59
C GLY A 26 -8.39 4.50 6.41
N MET A 27 -9.19 3.95 7.33
CA MET A 27 -9.56 2.53 7.34
C MET A 27 -10.68 2.19 6.34
N ASP A 28 -11.48 3.18 5.96
CA ASP A 28 -12.59 3.01 5.02
C ASP A 28 -12.08 2.90 3.58
N PHE A 29 -12.90 2.32 2.68
CA PHE A 29 -12.66 2.24 1.23
C PHE A 29 -11.28 1.70 0.78
N THR A 30 -10.54 1.05 1.67
CA THR A 30 -9.26 0.42 1.33
C THR A 30 -9.51 -0.71 0.30
N PRO A 31 -8.86 -0.70 -0.88
CA PRO A 31 -9.17 -1.62 -1.97
C PRO A 31 -8.56 -3.01 -1.74
N MET A 32 -8.90 -3.64 -0.62
CA MET A 32 -8.22 -4.84 -0.12
C MET A 32 -8.32 -6.05 -1.04
N ALA A 33 -9.36 -6.14 -1.88
CA ALA A 33 -9.44 -7.17 -2.92
C ALA A 33 -8.31 -7.01 -3.95
N LEU A 34 -8.12 -5.79 -4.46
CA LEU A 34 -7.05 -5.45 -5.40
C LEU A 34 -5.68 -5.65 -4.77
N LEU A 35 -5.44 -5.13 -3.56
CA LEU A 35 -4.15 -5.27 -2.88
C LEU A 35 -3.74 -6.74 -2.69
N ARG A 36 -4.67 -7.59 -2.27
CA ARG A 36 -4.39 -9.03 -2.14
C ARG A 36 -4.14 -9.68 -3.50
N GLN A 37 -4.82 -9.25 -4.57
CA GLN A 37 -4.54 -9.74 -5.92
C GLN A 37 -3.15 -9.30 -6.41
N LEU A 38 -2.73 -8.06 -6.15
CA LEU A 38 -1.37 -7.59 -6.46
C LEU A 38 -0.31 -8.46 -5.78
N LEU A 39 -0.53 -8.79 -4.50
CA LEU A 39 0.36 -9.68 -3.75
C LEU A 39 0.36 -11.11 -4.31
N ARG A 40 -0.80 -11.65 -4.72
CA ARG A 40 -0.87 -12.95 -5.41
C ARG A 40 -0.13 -12.96 -6.75
N ASN A 41 -0.17 -11.85 -7.47
CA ASN A 41 0.59 -11.67 -8.72
C ASN A 41 2.10 -11.53 -8.48
N GLY A 42 2.53 -11.42 -7.21
CA GLY A 42 3.95 -11.35 -6.85
C GLY A 42 4.59 -9.99 -7.08
N VAL A 43 3.80 -8.91 -7.17
CA VAL A 43 4.30 -7.56 -7.42
C VAL A 43 5.19 -7.07 -6.28
N ARG A 44 6.32 -6.43 -6.63
CA ARG A 44 7.39 -6.01 -5.71
C ARG A 44 7.91 -4.60 -6.00
N ASP A 45 8.76 -4.12 -5.10
CA ASP A 45 9.49 -2.87 -5.20
C ASP A 45 8.60 -1.62 -5.40
N LEU A 46 7.37 -1.68 -4.90
CA LEU A 46 6.39 -0.61 -5.05
C LEU A 46 6.81 0.64 -4.28
N SER A 47 6.54 1.80 -4.88
CA SER A 47 6.56 3.10 -4.21
C SER A 47 5.13 3.44 -3.81
N THR A 48 4.82 3.34 -2.52
CA THR A 48 3.45 3.52 -2.02
C THR A 48 3.29 4.88 -1.35
N ILE A 49 2.29 5.65 -1.78
CA ILE A 49 1.99 6.97 -1.22
C ILE A 49 0.64 6.94 -0.50
N GLY A 50 0.61 7.42 0.74
CA GLY A 50 -0.60 7.73 1.49
C GLY A 50 -0.90 9.22 1.49
N VAL A 51 -2.01 9.61 0.85
CA VAL A 51 -2.48 11.00 0.83
C VAL A 51 -3.40 11.23 2.01
N VAL A 52 -3.04 12.19 2.87
CA VAL A 52 -3.67 12.41 4.18
C VAL A 52 -3.56 11.16 5.08
N GLY A 53 -2.36 10.57 5.11
CA GLY A 53 -2.06 9.42 5.94
C GLY A 53 -2.17 8.08 5.21
N GLY A 54 -1.94 7.01 5.96
CA GLY A 54 -2.00 5.64 5.50
C GLY A 54 -2.54 4.70 6.58
N ALA A 55 -3.12 3.60 6.14
CA ALA A 55 -3.77 2.64 7.02
C ALA A 55 -3.48 1.21 6.53
N MET A 56 -4.49 0.32 6.58
CA MET A 56 -4.36 -1.08 6.20
C MET A 56 -3.91 -1.28 4.75
N ASN A 57 -4.20 -0.32 3.87
CA ASN A 57 -3.76 -0.32 2.47
C ASN A 57 -2.22 -0.35 2.34
N LEU A 58 -1.52 0.55 3.02
CA LEU A 58 -0.06 0.61 3.01
C LEU A 58 0.54 -0.51 3.87
N ASP A 59 -0.01 -0.72 5.08
CA ASP A 59 0.56 -1.67 6.03
C ASP A 59 0.56 -3.11 5.51
N LEU A 60 -0.49 -3.51 4.77
CA LEU A 60 -0.55 -4.84 4.13
C LEU A 60 0.59 -5.04 3.12
N LEU A 61 0.80 -4.07 2.23
CA LEU A 61 1.82 -4.17 1.19
C LEU A 61 3.24 -4.17 1.80
N ILE A 62 3.46 -3.36 2.83
CA ILE A 62 4.71 -3.34 3.59
C ILE A 62 4.94 -4.68 4.28
N GLY A 63 3.93 -5.21 4.98
CA GLY A 63 4.02 -6.49 5.70
C GLY A 63 4.25 -7.70 4.80
N ALA A 64 3.82 -7.62 3.53
CA ALA A 64 4.11 -8.61 2.50
C ALA A 64 5.50 -8.45 1.86
N GLY A 65 6.22 -7.37 2.17
CA GLY A 65 7.51 -7.05 1.55
C GLY A 65 7.40 -6.58 0.09
N ALA A 66 6.23 -6.11 -0.34
CA ALA A 66 6.00 -5.62 -1.70
C ALA A 66 6.39 -4.14 -1.86
N THR A 67 6.55 -3.40 -0.76
CA THR A 67 6.86 -1.97 -0.76
C THR A 67 8.35 -1.72 -0.52
N ALA A 68 9.01 -1.02 -1.45
CA ALA A 68 10.39 -0.54 -1.28
C ALA A 68 10.43 0.82 -0.57
N THR A 69 9.55 1.75 -0.96
CA THR A 69 9.47 3.08 -0.38
C THR A 69 8.04 3.42 0.01
N VAL A 70 7.86 4.02 1.19
CA VAL A 70 6.56 4.53 1.65
C VAL A 70 6.67 6.03 1.88
N GLU A 71 5.70 6.79 1.39
CA GLU A 71 5.60 8.24 1.56
C GLU A 71 4.24 8.61 2.15
N THR A 72 4.24 9.24 3.33
CA THR A 72 3.02 9.64 4.03
C THR A 72 3.37 10.54 5.22
N CYS A 73 2.43 11.37 5.69
CA CYS A 73 2.56 12.13 6.92
C CYS A 73 2.22 11.32 8.19
N SER A 74 1.48 10.21 8.05
CA SER A 74 1.10 9.33 9.15
C SER A 74 0.74 7.93 8.67
N LEU A 75 0.93 6.91 9.52
CA LEU A 75 0.59 5.53 9.18
C LEU A 75 0.11 4.76 10.43
N GLY A 76 -1.20 4.56 10.53
CA GLY A 76 -1.88 3.98 11.68
C GLY A 76 -3.30 3.50 11.36
N PHE A 77 -3.93 2.82 12.29
CA PHE A 77 -5.29 2.27 12.14
C PHE A 77 -6.29 3.02 13.02
N GLU A 78 -6.22 4.35 13.01
CA GLU A 78 -7.10 5.22 13.79
C GLU A 78 -7.15 4.79 15.27
N LYS A 79 -8.34 4.46 15.79
CA LYS A 79 -8.56 4.02 17.18
C LYS A 79 -8.03 2.62 17.49
N TYR A 80 -7.69 1.82 16.48
CA TYR A 80 -7.27 0.43 16.66
C TYR A 80 -5.77 0.28 16.86
N ALA A 81 -4.97 1.17 16.28
CA ALA A 81 -3.52 1.19 16.48
C ALA A 81 -2.94 2.56 16.13
N ARG A 82 -2.18 3.16 17.05
CA ARG A 82 -1.50 4.44 16.82
C ARG A 82 -0.46 4.36 15.69
N VAL A 83 0.21 3.22 15.56
CA VAL A 83 1.18 2.94 14.50
C VAL A 83 0.83 1.60 13.90
N ALA A 84 0.80 1.50 12.58
CA ALA A 84 0.49 0.22 11.96
C ALA A 84 1.63 -0.80 12.18
N PRO A 85 1.29 -2.05 12.51
CA PRO A 85 2.25 -3.00 13.06
C PRO A 85 3.28 -3.49 12.05
N ASN A 86 2.91 -3.66 10.77
CA ASN A 86 3.88 -4.10 9.78
C ASN A 86 4.83 -2.98 9.39
N TYR A 87 4.33 -1.75 9.23
CA TYR A 87 5.17 -0.57 9.05
C TYR A 87 6.18 -0.44 10.18
N LEU A 88 5.74 -0.50 11.44
CA LEU A 88 6.63 -0.42 12.60
C LEU A 88 7.71 -1.51 12.56
N ARG A 89 7.31 -2.75 12.25
CA ARG A 89 8.24 -3.90 12.15
C ARG A 89 9.27 -3.72 11.04
N TYR A 90 8.84 -3.30 9.83
CA TYR A 90 9.71 -3.17 8.67
C TYR A 90 10.61 -1.95 8.74
N GLN A 91 10.08 -0.81 9.24
CA GLN A 91 10.86 0.41 9.43
C GLN A 91 11.99 0.18 10.43
N LYS A 92 11.68 -0.41 11.61
CA LYS A 92 12.71 -0.75 12.62
C LYS A 92 13.77 -1.72 12.11
N ALA A 93 13.40 -2.62 11.19
CA ALA A 93 14.32 -3.55 10.57
C ALA A 93 15.09 -2.96 9.36
N GLY A 94 14.88 -1.69 9.00
CA GLY A 94 15.50 -1.08 7.83
C GLY A 94 15.04 -1.68 6.49
N ARG A 95 13.88 -2.34 6.46
CA ARG A 95 13.36 -3.09 5.29
C ARG A 95 12.43 -2.28 4.40
N VAL A 96 12.10 -1.05 4.79
CA VAL A 96 11.32 -0.12 3.99
C VAL A 96 11.89 1.29 4.17
N LYS A 97 12.01 2.06 3.08
CA LYS A 97 12.46 3.44 3.14
C LYS A 97 11.26 4.36 3.34
N MET A 98 11.23 5.07 4.47
CA MET A 98 10.23 6.11 4.75
C MET A 98 10.66 7.44 4.11
N LYS A 99 9.70 8.12 3.47
CA LYS A 99 9.78 9.53 3.08
C LYS A 99 8.69 10.29 3.82
N ASP A 100 9.08 11.27 4.62
CA ASP A 100 8.12 12.21 5.19
C ASP A 100 7.66 13.18 4.09
N ASN A 101 6.37 13.52 4.05
CA ASN A 101 5.83 14.49 3.09
C ASN A 101 5.40 15.82 3.74
N THR A 102 5.80 16.03 4.99
CA THR A 102 5.54 17.21 5.83
C THR A 102 6.84 17.95 6.18
#